data_AF-A0A932ZC67-F1
#
_entry.id   AF-A0A932ZC67-F1
#
_cell.length_a   1.000
_cell.length_b   1.000
_cell.length_c   1.000
_cell.angle_alpha   90.00
_cell.angle_beta   90.00
_cell.angle_gamma   90.00
#
_symmetry.space_group_name_H-M   'P 1'
#
loop_
_entity.id
_entity.type
_entity.pdbx_description
1 polymer ?
#
loop_
_entity_poly.entity_id
_entity_poly.type
_entity_poly.pdbx_seq_one_letter_code
_entity_poly.pdbx_strand_id
1 'polypeptide(L)'
;GVFVLGSVGLVLWWGARRNLPNSMTGVLSSGVGVCGVSAAVAAAPVVQAKSLEIAYTIGTILLFGVLCMFLFPIVGKALGMGYIQFGAWAGTGILNSAQVAGAALAFQPGGIETLKVAEIFNITRVLFLPIIVVWLAVWYVRREEAAARHVEKVDVMSVVVSKFPVFVLGFILMFLLSSTGIFAPARHYQGSYFDNSDKVMVRQDRSGKQINNLLKDPEIAALKKDIEKVKRDDQRAALQRLIEGKKIMSEADDATVRGVINAKVMSKESTAALNRAHRAVRHTAPKIAKFRDLIAWFFTFGLVGLGMQITMASIRQAGGQPLVIGSIVGVIKAVGSLIIVLLLVSETI
;
A
#
# COMPACT_ATOMS: atom_id res chain seq x y z
N GLY A 1 0.19 5.94 -14.42
CA GLY A 1 0.74 6.26 -15.76
C GLY A 1 1.98 7.12 -15.67
N VAL A 2 1.83 8.44 -15.51
CA VAL A 2 2.92 9.44 -15.57
C VAL A 2 4.10 9.09 -14.67
N PHE A 3 3.88 8.74 -13.40
CA PHE A 3 4.97 8.37 -12.49
C PHE A 3 5.71 7.09 -12.89
N VAL A 4 5.04 6.12 -13.53
CA VAL A 4 5.68 4.88 -13.96
C VAL A 4 6.58 5.16 -15.18
N LEU A 5 5.97 5.69 -16.24
CA LEU A 5 6.68 5.99 -17.49
C LEU A 5 7.76 7.05 -17.29
N GLY A 6 7.45 8.09 -16.52
CA GLY A 6 8.38 9.17 -16.19
C GLY A 6 9.58 8.68 -15.39
N SER A 7 9.38 7.83 -14.37
CA SER A 7 10.51 7.27 -13.62
C SER A 7 11.37 6.33 -14.45
N VAL A 8 10.78 5.48 -15.30
CA VAL A 8 11.55 4.65 -16.24
C VAL A 8 12.39 5.54 -17.14
N GLY A 9 11.76 6.51 -17.82
CA GLY A 9 12.45 7.43 -18.73
C GLY A 9 13.56 8.24 -18.04
N LEU A 10 13.32 8.72 -16.81
CA LEU A 10 14.31 9.46 -16.03
C LEU A 10 15.52 8.60 -15.66
N VAL A 11 15.31 7.34 -15.25
CA VAL A 11 16.43 6.42 -14.98
C VAL A 11 17.20 6.12 -16.26
N LEU A 12 16.51 5.86 -17.38
CA LEU A 12 17.17 5.62 -18.68
C LEU A 12 18.03 6.83 -19.10
N TRP A 13 17.49 8.05 -18.92
CA TRP A 13 18.18 9.29 -19.23
C TRP A 13 19.40 9.54 -18.32
N TRP A 14 19.27 9.30 -17.02
CA TRP A 14 20.39 9.45 -16.09
C TRP A 14 21.45 8.37 -16.24
N GLY A 15 21.05 7.12 -16.48
CA GLY A 15 21.98 6.03 -16.75
C GLY A 15 22.82 6.29 -18.00
N ALA A 16 22.18 6.81 -19.05
CA ALA A 16 22.85 7.29 -20.25
C ALA A 16 23.89 8.40 -19.95
N ARG A 17 23.52 9.40 -19.14
CA ARG A 17 24.39 10.54 -18.82
C ARG A 17 25.55 10.18 -17.89
N ARG A 18 25.39 9.13 -17.08
CA ARG A 18 26.39 8.64 -16.12
C ARG A 18 27.19 7.43 -16.66
N ASN A 19 27.04 7.09 -17.94
CA ASN A 19 27.70 5.95 -18.59
C ASN A 19 27.51 4.63 -17.83
N LEU A 20 26.31 4.41 -17.27
CA LEU A 20 25.97 3.10 -16.72
C LEU A 20 25.75 2.08 -17.85
N PRO A 21 26.05 0.78 -17.61
CA PRO A 21 25.68 -0.28 -18.53
C PRO A 21 24.20 -0.23 -18.89
N ASN A 22 23.88 -0.50 -20.16
CA ASN A 22 22.50 -0.46 -20.66
C ASN A 22 21.63 -1.50 -19.95
N SER A 23 22.19 -2.69 -19.69
CA SER A 23 21.53 -3.77 -18.97
C SER A 23 21.16 -3.35 -17.53
N MET A 24 22.11 -2.81 -16.78
CA MET A 24 21.90 -2.26 -15.42
C MET A 24 20.86 -1.13 -15.42
N THR A 25 20.96 -0.21 -16.37
CA THR A 25 20.04 0.93 -16.49
C THR A 25 18.62 0.45 -16.79
N GLY A 26 18.49 -0.57 -17.64
CA GLY A 26 17.22 -1.22 -17.97
C GLY A 26 16.53 -1.81 -16.74
N VAL A 27 17.22 -2.68 -15.98
CA VAL A 27 16.63 -3.29 -14.78
C VAL A 27 16.36 -2.28 -13.67
N LEU A 28 17.23 -1.29 -13.47
CA LEU A 28 17.01 -0.23 -12.50
C LEU A 28 15.78 0.61 -12.85
N SER A 29 15.62 0.94 -14.14
CA SER A 29 14.49 1.74 -14.62
C SER A 29 13.16 1.04 -14.41
N SER A 30 13.05 -0.26 -14.74
CA SER A 30 11.82 -1.03 -14.51
C SER A 30 11.52 -1.15 -13.03
N GLY A 31 12.54 -1.40 -12.20
CA GLY A 31 12.38 -1.53 -10.77
C GLY A 31 11.91 -0.25 -10.09
N VAL A 32 12.53 0.89 -10.38
CA VAL A 32 12.13 2.19 -9.81
C VAL A 32 10.77 2.65 -10.37
N GLY A 33 10.49 2.36 -11.64
CA GLY A 33 9.25 2.76 -12.30
C GLY A 33 8.01 2.00 -11.82
N VAL A 34 8.10 0.67 -11.75
CA VAL A 34 6.94 -0.22 -11.63
C VAL A 34 6.71 -0.65 -10.18
N CYS A 35 7.24 -1.80 -9.74
CA CYS A 35 6.95 -2.40 -8.42
C CYS A 35 8.20 -2.94 -7.72
N GLY A 36 9.38 -2.47 -8.13
CA GLY A 36 10.62 -2.79 -7.46
C GLY A 36 11.22 -4.11 -7.95
N VAL A 37 11.27 -5.10 -7.06
CA VAL A 37 12.01 -6.35 -7.26
C VAL A 37 11.47 -7.18 -8.43
N SER A 38 10.16 -7.43 -8.46
CA SER A 38 9.56 -8.27 -9.51
C SER A 38 9.69 -7.64 -10.90
N ALA A 39 9.61 -6.31 -11.00
CA ALA A 39 9.83 -5.60 -12.26
C ALA A 39 11.29 -5.66 -12.74
N ALA A 40 12.26 -5.57 -11.81
CA ALA A 40 13.67 -5.71 -12.15
C ALA A 40 13.97 -7.13 -12.67
N VAL A 41 13.47 -8.16 -11.99
CA VAL A 41 13.62 -9.57 -12.40
C VAL A 41 12.92 -9.84 -13.73
N ALA A 42 11.72 -9.32 -13.93
CA ALA A 42 10.96 -9.48 -15.16
C ALA A 42 11.62 -8.81 -16.38
N ALA A 43 12.28 -7.67 -16.18
CA ALA A 43 12.97 -6.95 -17.25
C ALA A 43 14.37 -7.51 -17.53
N ALA A 44 14.97 -8.25 -16.60
CA ALA A 44 16.35 -8.74 -16.72
C ALA A 44 16.63 -9.53 -18.01
N PRO A 45 15.77 -10.46 -18.48
CA PRO A 45 16.04 -11.22 -19.69
C PRO A 45 16.03 -10.36 -20.96
N VAL A 46 15.18 -9.33 -21.02
CA VAL A 46 15.04 -8.49 -22.22
C VAL A 46 16.17 -7.49 -22.40
N VAL A 47 16.82 -7.08 -21.30
CA VAL A 47 18.01 -6.21 -21.31
C VAL A 47 19.30 -6.98 -21.02
N GLN A 48 19.25 -8.32 -21.03
CA GLN A 48 20.38 -9.21 -20.80
C GLN A 48 21.18 -8.89 -19.52
N ALA A 49 20.48 -8.56 -18.43
CA ALA A 49 21.12 -8.16 -17.19
C ALA A 49 21.83 -9.31 -16.48
N LYS A 50 23.02 -9.01 -15.94
CA LYS A 50 23.80 -9.96 -15.14
C LYS A 50 23.18 -10.10 -13.76
N SER A 51 23.33 -11.26 -13.12
CA SER A 51 22.80 -11.51 -11.76
C SER A 51 23.24 -10.44 -10.75
N LEU A 52 24.45 -9.92 -10.91
CA LEU A 52 25.00 -8.85 -10.09
C LEU A 52 24.23 -7.52 -10.24
N GLU A 53 23.85 -7.17 -11.47
CA GLU A 53 23.08 -5.95 -11.80
C GLU A 53 21.64 -6.03 -11.24
N ILE A 54 21.05 -7.22 -11.33
CA ILE A 54 19.73 -7.51 -10.73
C ILE A 54 19.81 -7.36 -9.21
N ALA A 55 20.81 -7.98 -8.57
CA ALA A 55 21.00 -7.89 -7.12
C ALA A 55 21.19 -6.45 -6.64
N TYR A 56 21.96 -5.64 -7.36
CA TYR A 56 22.15 -4.21 -7.03
C TYR A 56 20.89 -3.38 -7.17
N THR A 57 20.15 -3.62 -8.23
CA THR A 57 18.87 -2.97 -8.45
C THR A 57 17.92 -3.29 -7.29
N ILE A 58 17.83 -4.57 -6.92
CA ILE A 58 17.03 -5.02 -5.77
C ILE A 58 17.50 -4.32 -4.50
N GLY A 59 18.80 -4.35 -4.17
CA GLY A 59 19.33 -3.71 -2.98
C GLY A 59 19.03 -2.20 -2.91
N THR A 60 19.18 -1.49 -4.03
CA THR A 60 18.87 -0.06 -4.15
C THR A 60 17.40 0.22 -3.85
N ILE A 61 16.49 -0.53 -4.48
CA ILE A 61 15.04 -0.39 -4.33
C ILE A 61 14.61 -0.68 -2.91
N LEU A 62 15.14 -1.76 -2.33
CA LEU A 62 14.78 -2.20 -0.98
C LEU A 62 15.26 -1.22 0.07
N LEU A 63 16.51 -0.74 -0.03
CA LEU A 63 17.06 0.23 0.90
C LEU A 63 16.26 1.53 0.88
N PHE A 64 15.99 2.06 -0.32
CA PHE A 64 15.15 3.24 -0.48
C PHE A 64 13.75 3.03 0.08
N GLY A 65 13.16 1.87 -0.21
CA GLY A 65 11.80 1.57 0.24
C GLY A 65 11.68 1.27 1.74
N VAL A 66 12.73 0.76 2.40
CA VAL A 66 12.78 0.65 3.87
C VAL A 66 12.74 2.05 4.47
N LEU A 67 13.58 2.97 3.96
CA LEU A 67 13.57 4.36 4.42
C LEU A 67 12.18 4.98 4.23
N CYS A 68 11.58 4.81 3.05
CA CYS A 68 10.24 5.34 2.78
C CYS A 68 9.16 4.71 3.67
N MET A 69 9.25 3.42 3.98
CA MET A 69 8.29 2.72 4.83
C MET A 69 8.16 3.37 6.22
N PHE A 70 9.27 3.85 6.78
CA PHE A 70 9.27 4.55 8.08
C PHE A 70 8.97 6.05 7.94
N LEU A 71 9.50 6.70 6.90
CA LEU A 71 9.34 8.15 6.72
C LEU A 71 7.92 8.54 6.29
N PHE A 72 7.30 7.79 5.39
CA PHE A 72 5.98 8.13 4.83
C PHE A 72 4.93 8.29 5.94
N PRO A 73 4.72 7.32 6.87
CA PRO A 73 3.73 7.49 7.93
C PRO A 73 3.96 8.72 8.83
N ILE A 74 5.22 9.09 9.08
CA ILE A 74 5.57 10.27 9.88
C ILE A 74 5.15 11.53 9.12
N VAL A 75 5.56 11.64 7.85
CA VAL A 75 5.24 12.80 7.00
C VAL A 75 3.72 12.91 6.77
N GLY A 76 3.05 11.80 6.48
CA GLY A 76 1.61 11.79 6.26
C GLY A 76 0.82 12.26 7.49
N LYS A 77 1.25 11.87 8.70
CA LYS A 77 0.65 12.34 9.95
C LYS A 77 0.92 13.82 10.19
N ALA A 78 2.15 14.27 9.92
CA ALA A 78 2.52 15.69 10.04
C ALA A 78 1.72 16.60 9.08
N LEU A 79 1.39 16.10 7.89
CA LEU A 79 0.56 16.79 6.91
C LEU A 79 -0.94 16.63 7.14
N GLY A 80 -1.36 15.88 8.17
CA GLY A 80 -2.77 15.66 8.49
C GLY A 80 -3.54 14.87 7.41
N MET A 81 -2.86 14.01 6.64
CA MET A 81 -3.47 13.27 5.54
C MET A 81 -4.56 12.30 6.01
N GLY A 82 -5.63 12.19 5.24
CA GLY A 82 -6.65 11.16 5.42
C GLY A 82 -6.19 9.77 4.95
N TYR A 83 -7.01 8.75 5.16
CA TYR A 83 -6.68 7.35 4.81
C TYR A 83 -6.56 7.15 3.30
N ILE A 84 -7.40 7.83 2.52
CA ILE A 84 -7.39 7.71 1.05
C ILE A 84 -6.17 8.42 0.48
N GLN A 85 -5.91 9.65 0.93
CA GLN A 85 -4.75 10.44 0.51
C GLN A 85 -3.45 9.70 0.82
N PHE A 86 -3.28 9.21 2.05
CA PHE A 86 -2.08 8.49 2.42
C PHE A 86 -1.94 7.20 1.62
N GLY A 87 -3.02 6.44 1.44
CA GLY A 87 -3.02 5.21 0.64
C GLY A 87 -2.58 5.47 -0.79
N ALA A 88 -3.14 6.48 -1.45
CA ALA A 88 -2.77 6.87 -2.81
C ALA A 88 -1.30 7.29 -2.93
N TRP A 89 -0.80 8.05 -1.96
CA TRP A 89 0.60 8.48 -1.93
C TRP A 89 1.55 7.32 -1.68
N ALA A 90 1.31 6.49 -0.66
CA ALA A 90 2.13 5.33 -0.34
C ALA A 90 2.17 4.33 -1.51
N GLY A 91 1.01 4.02 -2.09
CA GLY A 91 0.88 3.13 -3.25
C GLY A 91 1.55 3.65 -4.51
N THR A 92 1.71 4.97 -4.66
CA THR A 92 2.40 5.58 -5.80
C THR A 92 3.91 5.75 -5.57
N GLY A 93 4.30 6.22 -4.39
CA GLY A 93 5.65 6.67 -4.08
C GLY A 93 6.61 5.57 -3.60
N ILE A 94 6.14 4.56 -2.88
CA ILE A 94 7.00 3.50 -2.34
C ILE A 94 7.29 2.46 -3.42
N LEU A 95 8.57 2.11 -3.59
CA LEU A 95 9.00 1.32 -4.75
C LEU A 95 8.63 -0.16 -4.70
N ASN A 96 8.39 -0.75 -3.51
CA ASN A 96 8.09 -2.17 -3.32
C ASN A 96 6.72 -2.37 -2.65
N SER A 97 5.91 -3.28 -3.22
CA SER A 97 4.59 -3.69 -2.73
C SER A 97 4.56 -4.03 -1.24
N ALA A 98 5.53 -4.81 -0.74
CA ALA A 98 5.56 -5.19 0.66
C ALA A 98 5.67 -3.95 1.55
N GLN A 99 6.61 -3.06 1.22
CA GLN A 99 6.85 -1.83 1.99
C GLN A 99 5.68 -0.84 1.88
N VAL A 100 4.94 -0.83 0.77
CA VAL A 100 3.65 -0.11 0.63
C VAL A 100 2.66 -0.61 1.68
N ALA A 101 2.43 -1.93 1.74
CA ALA A 101 1.50 -2.52 2.70
C ALA A 101 1.93 -2.24 4.15
N GLY A 102 3.23 -2.37 4.44
CA GLY A 102 3.80 -2.05 5.75
C GLY A 102 3.57 -0.60 6.17
N ALA A 103 3.81 0.36 5.26
CA ALA A 103 3.57 1.78 5.53
C ALA A 103 2.07 2.09 5.74
N ALA A 104 1.19 1.49 4.92
CA ALA A 104 -0.26 1.66 5.03
C ALA A 104 -0.82 1.13 6.36
N LEU A 105 -0.37 -0.06 6.79
CA LEU A 105 -0.73 -0.65 8.07
C LEU A 105 -0.18 0.15 9.26
N ALA A 106 1.05 0.67 9.15
CA ALA A 106 1.63 1.54 10.18
C ALA A 106 0.89 2.89 10.30
N PHE A 107 0.33 3.38 9.20
CA PHE A 107 -0.48 4.60 9.19
C PHE A 107 -1.87 4.39 9.81
N GLN A 108 -2.51 3.25 9.56
CA GLN A 108 -3.82 2.88 10.12
C GLN A 108 -3.78 1.53 10.88
N PRO A 109 -3.26 1.48 12.12
CA PRO A 109 -3.10 0.21 12.86
C PRO A 109 -4.39 -0.54 13.17
N GLY A 110 -5.53 0.17 13.23
CA GLY A 110 -6.84 -0.38 13.58
C GLY A 110 -7.76 -0.66 12.39
N GLY A 111 -7.30 -0.47 11.15
CA GLY A 111 -8.14 -0.57 9.95
C GLY A 111 -7.36 -1.03 8.72
N ILE A 112 -8.09 -1.20 7.61
CA ILE A 112 -7.53 -1.71 6.34
C ILE A 112 -7.85 -0.80 5.15
N GLU A 113 -8.43 0.37 5.40
CA GLU A 113 -8.89 1.29 4.36
C GLU A 113 -7.71 1.89 3.61
N THR A 114 -6.72 2.38 4.35
CA THR A 114 -5.45 2.86 3.80
C THR A 114 -4.75 1.78 2.99
N LEU A 115 -4.75 0.54 3.47
CA LEU A 115 -4.14 -0.61 2.78
C LEU A 115 -4.85 -0.91 1.47
N LYS A 116 -6.19 -0.92 1.46
CA LYS A 116 -6.98 -1.15 0.23
C LYS A 116 -6.64 -0.13 -0.84
N VAL A 117 -6.63 1.16 -0.49
CA VAL A 117 -6.31 2.23 -1.43
C VAL A 117 -4.86 2.10 -1.90
N ALA A 118 -3.92 1.87 -1.00
CA ALA A 118 -2.51 1.71 -1.35
C ALA A 118 -2.27 0.54 -2.32
N GLU A 119 -2.94 -0.60 -2.11
CA GLU A 119 -2.85 -1.75 -3.01
C GLU A 119 -3.48 -1.48 -4.38
N ILE A 120 -4.58 -0.73 -4.47
CA ILE A 120 -5.17 -0.34 -5.76
C ILE A 120 -4.15 0.45 -6.60
N PHE A 121 -3.49 1.45 -6.02
CA PHE A 121 -2.47 2.23 -6.72
C PHE A 121 -1.22 1.39 -7.04
N ASN A 122 -0.85 0.48 -6.14
CA ASN A 122 0.27 -0.45 -6.36
C ASN A 122 0.00 -1.40 -7.53
N ILE A 123 -1.17 -2.05 -7.57
CA ILE A 123 -1.59 -2.93 -8.68
C ILE A 123 -1.65 -2.14 -9.98
N THR A 124 -2.17 -0.91 -9.95
CA THR A 124 -2.21 -0.03 -11.14
C THR A 124 -0.81 0.19 -11.72
N ARG A 125 0.24 0.28 -10.91
CA ARG A 125 1.63 0.35 -11.40
C ARG A 125 2.08 -0.96 -12.01
N VAL A 126 1.77 -2.09 -11.37
CA VAL A 126 2.13 -3.44 -11.87
C VAL A 126 1.51 -3.71 -13.24
N LEU A 127 0.30 -3.21 -13.52
CA LEU A 127 -0.35 -3.33 -14.83
C LEU A 127 0.45 -2.72 -15.98
N PHE A 128 1.36 -1.77 -15.72
CA PHE A 128 2.25 -1.21 -16.75
C PHE A 128 3.45 -2.11 -17.07
N LEU A 129 3.72 -3.15 -16.28
CA LEU A 129 4.90 -3.99 -16.46
C LEU A 129 5.04 -4.55 -17.89
N PRO A 130 4.00 -5.11 -18.53
CA PRO A 130 4.06 -5.55 -19.92
C PRO A 130 4.56 -4.46 -20.88
N ILE A 131 4.00 -3.25 -20.75
CA ILE A 131 4.33 -2.09 -21.59
C ILE A 131 5.78 -1.69 -21.37
N ILE A 132 6.24 -1.65 -20.11
CA ILE A 132 7.62 -1.32 -19.77
C ILE A 132 8.59 -2.37 -20.32
N VAL A 133 8.26 -3.66 -20.25
CA VAL A 133 9.17 -4.70 -20.73
C VAL A 133 9.33 -4.63 -22.25
N VAL A 134 8.23 -4.43 -23.00
CA VAL A 134 8.31 -4.20 -24.46
C VAL A 134 9.12 -2.94 -24.77
N TRP A 135 8.87 -1.85 -24.05
CA TRP A 135 9.62 -0.61 -24.23
C TRP A 135 11.12 -0.82 -23.99
N LEU A 136 11.51 -1.50 -22.91
CA LEU A 136 12.90 -1.79 -22.59
C LEU A 136 13.57 -2.74 -23.59
N ALA A 137 12.83 -3.72 -24.12
CA ALA A 137 13.34 -4.60 -25.17
C ALA A 137 13.74 -3.78 -26.42
N VAL A 138 12.83 -2.93 -26.90
CA VAL A 138 13.09 -2.05 -28.06
C VAL A 138 14.22 -1.06 -27.77
N TRP A 139 14.20 -0.43 -26.59
CA TRP A 139 15.20 0.54 -26.18
C TRP A 139 16.60 -0.07 -26.11
N TYR A 140 16.72 -1.26 -25.51
CA TYR A 140 18.00 -1.95 -25.32
C TYR A 140 18.62 -2.34 -26.66
N VAL A 141 17.84 -2.97 -27.56
CA VAL A 141 18.31 -3.36 -28.90
C VAL A 141 18.86 -2.16 -29.67
N ARG A 142 18.08 -1.07 -29.75
CA ARG A 142 18.49 0.14 -30.49
C ARG A 142 19.76 0.78 -29.92
N ARG A 143 19.99 0.66 -28.61
CA ARG A 143 21.21 1.19 -27.97
C ARG A 143 22.44 0.32 -28.24
N GLU A 144 22.28 -0.99 -28.21
CA GLU A 144 23.37 -1.92 -28.52
C GLU A 144 23.73 -1.85 -30.01
N GLU A 145 22.75 -1.72 -30.91
CA GLU A 145 22.99 -1.47 -32.34
C GLU A 145 23.76 -0.17 -32.58
N ALA A 146 23.38 0.92 -31.91
CA ALA A 146 24.08 2.20 -32.05
C ALA A 146 25.52 2.16 -31.51
N ALA A 147 25.81 1.29 -30.54
CA ALA A 147 27.14 1.08 -29.98
C ALA A 147 28.00 0.15 -30.86
N ALA A 148 27.40 -0.86 -31.47
CA ALA A 148 28.04 -1.77 -32.42
C ALA A 148 28.09 -1.12 -33.82
N ARG A 149 29.16 -0.37 -34.11
CA ARG A 149 29.29 0.49 -35.32
C ARG A 149 29.04 -0.16 -36.71
N HIS A 150 28.79 -1.45 -36.84
CA HIS A 150 28.35 -2.08 -38.09
C HIS A 150 27.64 -3.42 -37.80
N VAL A 151 26.31 -3.46 -37.74
CA VAL A 151 25.52 -4.71 -37.85
C VAL A 151 24.19 -4.41 -38.56
N GLU A 152 23.74 -5.36 -39.40
CA GLU A 152 22.47 -5.37 -40.12
C GLU A 152 21.29 -4.93 -39.26
N LYS A 153 20.33 -4.22 -39.87
CA LYS A 153 19.06 -3.80 -39.24
C LYS A 153 18.41 -5.01 -38.56
N VAL A 154 18.50 -5.10 -37.24
CA VAL A 154 17.80 -6.16 -36.52
C VAL A 154 16.32 -5.81 -36.60
N ASP A 155 15.50 -6.73 -37.11
CA ASP A 155 14.06 -6.57 -37.07
C ASP A 155 13.62 -6.56 -35.60
N VAL A 156 13.33 -5.36 -35.11
CA VAL A 156 12.86 -5.09 -33.75
C VAL A 156 11.68 -6.00 -33.42
N MET A 157 10.84 -6.33 -34.41
CA MET A 157 9.67 -7.18 -34.20
C MET A 157 10.06 -8.64 -33.95
N SER A 158 11.04 -9.19 -34.68
CA SER A 158 11.62 -10.51 -34.40
C SER A 158 12.23 -10.61 -33.00
N VAL A 159 12.86 -9.55 -32.49
CA VAL A 159 13.47 -9.54 -31.15
C VAL A 159 12.41 -9.41 -30.06
N VAL A 160 11.41 -8.55 -30.26
CA VAL A 160 10.30 -8.42 -29.31
C VAL A 160 9.54 -9.75 -29.21
N VAL A 161 9.31 -10.46 -30.31
CA VAL A 161 8.64 -11.77 -30.29
C VAL A 161 9.51 -12.86 -29.67
N SER A 162 10.80 -12.93 -30.02
CA SER A 162 11.71 -13.96 -29.50
C SER A 162 12.11 -13.76 -28.04
N LYS A 163 12.08 -12.52 -27.55
CA LYS A 163 12.38 -12.15 -26.15
C LYS A 163 11.12 -11.80 -25.36
N PHE A 164 9.93 -12.00 -25.93
CA PHE A 164 8.68 -11.66 -25.25
C PHE A 164 8.57 -12.48 -23.96
N PRO A 165 8.30 -11.85 -22.81
CA PRO A 165 8.14 -12.59 -21.58
C PRO A 165 6.79 -13.30 -21.60
N VAL A 166 6.79 -14.62 -21.78
CA VAL A 166 5.55 -15.44 -21.83
C VAL A 166 4.68 -15.25 -20.59
N PHE A 167 5.29 -14.93 -19.43
CA PHE A 167 4.54 -14.62 -18.20
C PHE A 167 3.57 -13.44 -18.37
N VAL A 168 3.83 -12.49 -19.28
CA VAL A 168 2.94 -11.36 -19.59
C VAL A 168 1.60 -11.85 -20.14
N LEU A 169 1.61 -12.89 -20.98
CA LEU A 169 0.37 -13.50 -21.48
C LEU A 169 -0.42 -14.14 -20.33
N GLY A 170 0.27 -14.86 -19.44
CA GLY A 170 -0.33 -15.42 -18.23
C GLY A 170 -0.92 -14.35 -17.31
N PHE A 171 -0.23 -13.22 -17.15
CA PHE A 171 -0.72 -12.08 -16.37
C PHE A 171 -1.99 -11.47 -16.99
N ILE A 172 -2.00 -11.22 -18.31
CA ILE A 172 -3.18 -10.70 -19.02
C ILE A 172 -4.35 -11.68 -18.89
N LEU A 173 -4.12 -12.98 -19.07
CA LEU A 173 -5.15 -14.00 -18.90
C LEU A 173 -5.72 -14.00 -17.48
N MET A 174 -4.87 -14.03 -16.46
CA MET A 174 -5.31 -13.99 -15.06
C MET A 174 -6.05 -12.70 -14.71
N PHE A 175 -5.60 -11.56 -15.25
CA PHE A 175 -6.28 -10.28 -15.09
C PHE A 175 -7.69 -10.31 -15.69
N LEU A 176 -7.84 -10.84 -16.91
CA LEU A 176 -9.15 -10.99 -17.55
C LEU A 176 -10.07 -11.93 -16.76
N LEU A 177 -9.57 -13.09 -16.34
CA LEU A 177 -10.31 -14.05 -15.51
C LEU A 177 -10.72 -13.43 -14.15
N SER A 178 -9.83 -12.67 -13.53
CA SER A 178 -10.17 -11.92 -12.31
C SER A 178 -11.24 -10.86 -12.57
N SER A 179 -11.18 -10.17 -13.71
CA SER A 179 -12.16 -9.17 -14.11
C SER A 179 -13.54 -9.75 -14.42
N THR A 180 -13.64 -11.03 -14.84
CA THR A 180 -14.94 -11.71 -14.99
C THR A 180 -15.55 -12.14 -13.65
N GLY A 181 -14.87 -11.89 -12.54
CA GLY A 181 -15.35 -12.25 -11.20
C GLY A 181 -15.25 -13.75 -10.89
N ILE A 182 -14.53 -14.54 -11.69
CA ILE A 182 -14.41 -15.99 -11.47
C ILE A 182 -13.73 -16.32 -10.12
N PHE A 183 -12.93 -15.39 -9.61
CA PHE A 183 -12.23 -15.47 -8.32
C PHE A 183 -12.90 -14.63 -7.22
N ALA A 184 -14.06 -14.00 -7.49
CA ALA A 184 -14.78 -13.24 -6.47
C ALA A 184 -15.40 -14.22 -5.46
N PRO A 185 -15.03 -14.18 -4.17
CA PRO A 185 -15.61 -15.09 -3.18
C PRO A 185 -17.11 -14.83 -3.02
N ALA A 186 -17.91 -15.89 -3.00
CA ALA A 186 -19.32 -15.82 -2.63
C ALA A 186 -19.44 -15.34 -1.17
N ARG A 187 -19.92 -14.10 -0.99
CA ARG A 187 -20.21 -13.41 0.28
C ARG A 187 -18.97 -13.08 1.13
N HIS A 188 -18.69 -11.79 1.21
CA HIS A 188 -17.69 -11.14 2.05
C HIS A 188 -17.56 -11.74 3.46
N TYR A 189 -16.37 -12.16 3.85
CA TYR A 189 -15.98 -12.16 5.27
C TYR A 189 -15.80 -10.71 5.69
N GLN A 190 -16.79 -10.14 6.39
CA GLN A 190 -16.60 -8.84 7.04
C GLN A 190 -15.49 -8.97 8.08
N GLY A 191 -14.41 -8.19 7.94
CA GLY A 191 -13.21 -8.30 8.78
C GLY A 191 -13.48 -8.15 10.28
N SER A 192 -14.54 -7.42 10.64
CA SER A 192 -15.09 -7.35 11.99
C SER A 192 -16.57 -7.73 11.98
N TYR A 193 -16.99 -8.58 12.92
CA TYR A 193 -18.40 -8.89 13.14
C TYR A 193 -18.96 -8.08 14.31
N PHE A 194 -20.26 -7.85 14.29
CA PHE A 194 -21.00 -7.22 15.37
C PHE A 194 -21.40 -8.28 16.40
N ASP A 195 -21.09 -8.05 17.68
CA ASP A 195 -21.52 -8.89 18.80
C ASP A 195 -21.75 -8.00 20.03
N ASN A 196 -22.99 -7.92 20.49
CA ASN A 196 -23.40 -7.17 21.68
C ASN A 196 -23.93 -8.08 22.80
N SER A 197 -23.60 -9.38 22.73
CA SER A 197 -24.00 -10.36 23.74
C SER A 197 -23.36 -10.07 25.09
N ASP A 198 -24.04 -10.46 26.17
CA ASP A 198 -23.57 -10.16 27.52
C ASP A 198 -22.24 -10.87 27.84
N LYS A 199 -21.93 -11.99 27.16
CA LYS A 199 -20.64 -12.68 27.24
C LYS A 199 -19.45 -11.81 26.83
N VAL A 200 -19.69 -10.81 25.98
CA VAL A 200 -18.67 -9.94 25.39
C VAL A 200 -18.68 -8.57 26.07
N MET A 201 -19.87 -8.07 26.42
CA MET A 201 -20.04 -6.78 27.09
C MET A 201 -19.71 -6.84 28.58
N VAL A 202 -19.91 -7.99 29.23
CA VAL A 202 -19.60 -8.22 30.65
C VAL A 202 -18.82 -9.53 30.76
N ARG A 203 -17.50 -9.44 30.86
CA ARG A 203 -16.60 -10.60 30.93
C ARG A 203 -15.78 -10.60 32.21
N GLN A 204 -15.50 -11.76 32.78
CA GLN A 204 -14.50 -11.87 33.85
C GLN A 204 -13.11 -12.11 33.24
N ASP A 205 -12.13 -11.34 33.73
CA ASP A 205 -10.71 -11.61 33.47
C ASP A 205 -10.27 -12.91 34.14
N ARG A 206 -9.12 -13.48 33.72
CA ARG A 206 -8.47 -14.64 34.35
C ARG A 206 -8.18 -14.44 35.84
N SER A 207 -8.13 -13.20 36.31
CA SER A 207 -8.00 -12.81 37.72
C SER A 207 -9.34 -12.63 38.46
N GLY A 208 -10.47 -13.00 37.85
CA GLY A 208 -11.82 -12.89 38.44
C GLY A 208 -12.43 -11.48 38.41
N LYS A 209 -11.71 -10.47 37.91
CA LYS A 209 -12.19 -9.09 37.82
C LYS A 209 -13.22 -8.96 36.68
N GLN A 210 -14.42 -8.46 36.98
CA GLN A 210 -15.41 -8.13 35.94
C GLN A 210 -14.96 -6.92 35.11
N ILE A 211 -14.84 -7.12 33.82
CA ILE A 211 -14.66 -6.09 32.80
C ILE A 211 -16.06 -5.80 32.23
N ASN A 212 -16.58 -4.63 32.57
CA ASN A 212 -17.85 -4.12 32.06
C ASN A 212 -17.59 -3.06 30.98
N ASN A 213 -17.97 -3.38 29.75
CA ASN A 213 -17.81 -2.51 28.57
C ASN A 213 -19.08 -1.67 28.28
N LEU A 214 -20.07 -1.70 29.16
CA LEU A 214 -21.24 -0.81 29.09
C LEU A 214 -20.81 0.65 29.33
N LEU A 215 -21.58 1.57 28.76
CA LEU A 215 -21.44 3.00 29.02
C LEU A 215 -21.61 3.29 30.51
N LYS A 216 -20.69 4.08 31.04
CA LYS A 216 -20.72 4.52 32.44
C LYS A 216 -21.63 5.74 32.58
N ASP A 217 -22.15 5.95 33.77
CA ASP A 217 -23.06 7.07 34.04
C ASP A 217 -22.49 8.47 33.68
N PRO A 218 -21.20 8.81 33.90
CA PRO A 218 -20.65 10.08 33.40
C PRO A 218 -20.61 10.19 31.87
N GLU A 219 -20.42 9.07 31.16
CA GLU A 219 -20.42 9.05 29.70
C GLU A 219 -21.84 9.25 29.16
N ILE A 220 -22.82 8.64 29.82
CA ILE A 220 -24.24 8.84 29.52
C ILE A 220 -24.65 10.30 29.74
N ALA A 221 -24.18 10.93 30.82
CA ALA A 221 -24.47 12.33 31.11
C ALA A 221 -23.88 13.26 30.02
N ALA A 222 -22.64 13.01 29.58
CA ALA A 222 -22.03 13.77 28.49
C ALA A 222 -22.81 13.61 27.17
N LEU A 223 -23.22 12.38 26.83
CA LEU A 223 -24.00 12.10 25.62
C LEU A 223 -25.37 12.78 25.65
N LYS A 224 -26.07 12.78 26.80
CA LYS A 224 -27.36 13.47 26.96
C LYS A 224 -27.23 14.98 26.74
N LYS A 225 -26.14 15.60 27.22
CA LYS A 225 -25.90 17.04 27.04
C LYS A 225 -25.68 17.43 25.59
N ASP A 226 -25.06 16.55 24.81
CA ASP A 226 -24.69 16.82 23.42
C ASP A 226 -25.72 16.32 22.39
N ILE A 227 -26.76 15.59 22.82
CA ILE A 227 -27.72 14.95 21.90
C ILE A 227 -28.47 15.95 21.03
N GLU A 228 -28.72 17.16 21.55
CA GLU A 228 -29.42 18.24 20.84
C GLU A 228 -28.58 18.84 19.70
N LYS A 229 -27.25 18.64 19.72
CA LYS A 229 -26.35 19.11 18.65
C LYS A 229 -26.50 18.28 17.38
N VAL A 230 -27.07 17.08 17.49
CA VAL A 230 -27.27 16.15 16.36
C VAL A 230 -28.59 16.48 15.69
N LYS A 231 -28.54 17.07 14.49
CA LYS A 231 -29.76 17.52 13.78
C LYS A 231 -30.56 16.38 13.15
N ARG A 232 -29.90 15.30 12.75
CA ARG A 232 -30.49 14.14 12.07
C ARG A 232 -31.29 13.26 13.03
N ASP A 233 -32.54 12.98 12.69
CA ASP A 233 -33.48 12.26 13.58
C ASP A 233 -33.12 10.79 13.73
N ASP A 234 -32.62 10.15 12.67
CA ASP A 234 -32.11 8.78 12.69
C ASP A 234 -30.91 8.63 13.65
N GLN A 235 -30.03 9.62 13.65
CA GLN A 235 -28.87 9.68 14.54
C GLN A 235 -29.27 9.93 16.00
N ARG A 236 -30.23 10.83 16.25
CA ARG A 236 -30.77 11.05 17.60
C ARG A 236 -31.43 9.79 18.16
N ALA A 237 -32.23 9.10 17.35
CA ALA A 237 -32.89 7.87 17.78
C ALA A 237 -31.87 6.75 18.12
N ALA A 238 -30.80 6.61 17.32
CA ALA A 238 -29.73 5.66 17.61
C ALA A 238 -28.97 5.99 18.90
N LEU A 239 -28.69 7.29 19.16
CA LEU A 239 -28.07 7.75 20.41
C LEU A 239 -28.96 7.52 21.63
N GLN A 240 -30.27 7.74 21.51
CA GLN A 240 -31.23 7.46 22.58
C GLN A 240 -31.25 5.98 22.94
N ARG A 241 -31.34 5.09 21.93
CA ARG A 241 -31.26 3.63 22.16
C ARG A 241 -29.95 3.21 22.82
N LEU A 242 -28.83 3.83 22.43
CA LEU A 242 -27.52 3.59 23.06
C LEU A 242 -27.47 4.06 24.52
N ILE A 243 -28.08 5.20 24.83
CA ILE A 243 -28.15 5.76 26.19
C ILE A 243 -29.02 4.88 27.09
N GLU A 244 -30.18 4.46 26.59
CA GLU A 244 -31.13 3.60 27.32
C GLU A 244 -30.56 2.20 27.55
N GLY A 245 -30.02 1.58 26.50
CA GLY A 245 -29.44 0.25 26.57
C GLY A 245 -28.05 0.19 27.21
N LYS A 246 -27.41 1.35 27.45
CA LYS A 246 -25.98 1.50 27.82
C LYS A 246 -25.00 0.78 26.87
N LYS A 247 -25.46 0.32 25.71
CA LYS A 247 -24.70 -0.37 24.66
C LYS A 247 -25.32 -0.18 23.29
N ILE A 248 -24.56 -0.45 22.23
CA ILE A 248 -25.10 -0.43 20.86
C ILE A 248 -25.94 -1.69 20.63
N MET A 249 -27.18 -1.49 20.16
CA MET A 249 -28.20 -2.54 20.11
C MET A 249 -28.23 -3.29 18.77
N SER A 250 -27.84 -2.64 17.67
CA SER A 250 -27.86 -3.24 16.34
C SER A 250 -26.69 -2.80 15.47
N GLU A 251 -26.43 -3.55 14.40
CA GLU A 251 -25.42 -3.17 13.41
C GLU A 251 -25.78 -1.86 12.67
N ALA A 252 -27.07 -1.59 12.47
CA ALA A 252 -27.53 -0.33 11.89
C ALA A 252 -27.28 0.85 12.83
N ASP A 253 -27.47 0.66 14.14
CA ASP A 253 -27.16 1.68 15.15
C ASP A 253 -25.64 1.94 15.20
N ASP A 254 -24.81 0.91 15.10
CA ASP A 254 -23.35 1.04 15.03
C ASP A 254 -22.89 1.90 13.85
N ALA A 255 -23.46 1.65 12.66
CA ALA A 255 -23.17 2.44 11.47
C ALA A 255 -23.60 3.91 11.64
N THR A 256 -24.75 4.13 12.26
CA THR A 256 -25.30 5.47 12.53
C THR A 256 -24.44 6.23 13.55
N VAL A 257 -24.00 5.56 14.62
CA VAL A 257 -23.09 6.12 15.63
C VAL A 257 -21.74 6.48 15.02
N ARG A 258 -21.18 5.67 14.11
CA ARG A 258 -19.98 6.03 13.33
C ARG A 258 -20.19 7.30 12.52
N GLY A 259 -21.36 7.47 11.92
CA GLY A 259 -21.73 8.71 11.21
C GLY A 259 -21.65 9.94 12.13
N VAL A 260 -22.14 9.84 13.36
CA VAL A 260 -22.07 10.92 14.36
C VAL A 260 -20.63 11.22 14.79
N ILE A 261 -19.81 10.18 15.02
CA ILE A 261 -18.39 10.33 15.36
C ILE A 261 -17.65 11.10 14.24
N ASN A 262 -17.89 10.72 12.98
CA ASN A 262 -17.23 11.33 11.82
C ASN A 262 -17.68 12.77 11.57
N ALA A 263 -18.93 13.10 11.90
CA ALA A 263 -19.46 14.46 11.76
C ALA A 263 -18.84 15.48 12.74
N LYS A 264 -18.07 15.03 13.75
CA LYS A 264 -17.34 15.88 14.71
C LYS A 264 -18.20 16.96 15.40
N VAL A 265 -19.50 16.71 15.56
CA VAL A 265 -20.47 17.64 16.15
C VAL A 265 -20.55 17.56 17.69
N MET A 266 -20.07 16.47 18.29
CA MET A 266 -20.14 16.26 19.75
C MET A 266 -18.86 16.72 20.46
N SER A 267 -18.93 16.87 21.79
CA SER A 267 -17.74 17.15 22.61
C SER A 267 -16.71 16.02 22.54
N LYS A 268 -15.48 16.30 22.97
CA LYS A 268 -14.41 15.29 23.04
C LYS A 268 -14.79 14.11 23.94
N GLU A 269 -15.48 14.38 25.04
CA GLU A 269 -15.94 13.37 26.00
C GLU A 269 -16.99 12.43 25.39
N SER A 270 -18.02 13.01 24.78
CA SER A 270 -19.06 12.27 24.04
C SER A 270 -18.46 11.46 22.88
N THR A 271 -17.55 12.06 22.12
CA THR A 271 -16.87 11.37 21.01
C THR A 271 -16.01 10.22 21.50
N ALA A 272 -15.33 10.36 22.65
CA ALA A 272 -14.58 9.28 23.28
C ALA A 272 -15.49 8.15 23.77
N ALA A 273 -16.64 8.49 24.36
CA ALA A 273 -17.66 7.53 24.80
C ALA A 273 -18.23 6.72 23.60
N LEU A 274 -18.60 7.40 22.51
CA LEU A 274 -19.08 6.73 21.29
C LEU A 274 -18.01 5.83 20.66
N ASN A 275 -16.76 6.28 20.61
CA ASN A 275 -15.64 5.46 20.12
C ASN A 275 -15.43 4.21 20.99
N ARG A 276 -15.60 4.33 22.31
CA ARG A 276 -15.52 3.17 23.21
C ARG A 276 -16.68 2.21 22.98
N ALA A 277 -17.91 2.71 22.89
CA ALA A 277 -19.10 1.91 22.63
C ALA A 277 -19.01 1.15 21.29
N HIS A 278 -18.53 1.81 20.23
CA HIS A 278 -18.26 1.20 18.93
C HIS A 278 -17.24 0.05 19.02
N ARG A 279 -16.11 0.28 19.69
CA ARG A 279 -15.08 -0.75 19.88
C ARG A 279 -15.55 -1.93 20.74
N ALA A 280 -16.51 -1.70 21.63
CA ALA A 280 -17.03 -2.73 22.51
C ALA A 280 -17.87 -3.79 21.78
N VAL A 281 -18.48 -3.44 20.63
CA VAL A 281 -19.37 -4.34 19.87
C VAL A 281 -18.76 -4.88 18.58
N ARG A 282 -17.62 -4.36 18.13
CA ARG A 282 -16.92 -4.81 16.93
C ARG A 282 -15.74 -5.71 17.27
N HIS A 283 -15.83 -6.97 16.88
CA HIS A 283 -14.81 -7.98 17.14
C HIS A 283 -14.17 -8.47 15.85
N THR A 284 -12.86 -8.64 15.86
CA THR A 284 -12.15 -9.31 14.77
C THR A 284 -12.27 -10.81 14.95
N ALA A 285 -12.68 -11.53 13.91
CA ALA A 285 -12.79 -12.99 13.98
C ALA A 285 -11.43 -13.62 14.37
N PRO A 286 -11.39 -14.61 15.27
CA PRO A 286 -10.14 -15.24 15.71
C PRO A 286 -9.32 -15.83 14.55
N LYS A 287 -10.00 -16.35 13.52
CA LYS A 287 -9.35 -16.82 12.28
C LYS A 287 -8.62 -15.69 11.56
N ILE A 288 -9.24 -14.51 11.45
CA ILE A 288 -8.66 -13.32 10.80
C ILE A 288 -7.49 -12.78 11.60
N ALA A 289 -7.60 -12.75 12.93
CA ALA A 289 -6.50 -12.35 13.81
C ALA A 289 -5.27 -13.26 13.62
N LYS A 290 -5.46 -14.58 13.64
CA LYS A 290 -4.38 -15.55 13.36
C LYS A 290 -3.80 -15.36 11.95
N PHE A 291 -4.64 -15.10 10.96
CA PHE A 291 -4.19 -14.86 9.59
C PHE A 291 -3.34 -13.58 9.50
N ARG A 292 -3.71 -12.52 10.22
CA ARG A 292 -2.92 -11.28 10.32
C ARG A 292 -1.58 -11.53 10.99
N ASP A 293 -1.53 -12.32 12.06
CA ASP A 293 -0.28 -12.67 12.74
C ASP A 293 0.63 -13.51 11.84
N LEU A 294 0.05 -14.43 11.06
CA LEU A 294 0.77 -15.23 10.07
C LEU A 294 1.34 -14.35 8.94
N ILE A 295 0.55 -13.42 8.41
CA ILE A 295 1.02 -12.43 7.42
C ILE A 295 2.17 -11.61 8.00
N ALA A 296 2.06 -11.14 9.26
CA ALA A 296 3.12 -10.39 9.92
C ALA A 296 4.42 -11.21 10.05
N TRP A 297 4.32 -12.50 10.36
CA TRP A 297 5.47 -13.41 10.37
C TRP A 297 6.10 -13.57 8.99
N PHE A 298 5.30 -13.83 7.93
CA PHE A 298 5.82 -13.91 6.57
C PHE A 298 6.46 -12.60 6.12
N PHE A 299 5.88 -11.47 6.48
CA PHE A 299 6.41 -10.15 6.19
C PHE A 299 7.76 -9.92 6.90
N THR A 300 7.86 -10.35 8.16
CA THR A 300 9.09 -10.28 8.96
C THR A 300 10.17 -11.16 8.35
N PHE A 301 9.87 -12.43 8.01
CA PHE A 301 10.81 -13.30 7.33
C PHE A 301 11.25 -12.73 5.97
N GLY A 302 10.32 -12.15 5.21
CA GLY A 302 10.62 -11.43 3.98
C GLY A 302 11.63 -10.32 4.22
N LEU A 303 11.35 -9.39 5.14
CA LEU A 303 12.25 -8.28 5.49
C LEU A 303 13.62 -8.75 5.99
N VAL A 304 13.67 -9.81 6.81
CA VAL A 304 14.94 -10.39 7.30
C VAL A 304 15.73 -11.03 6.16
N GLY A 305 15.08 -11.80 5.29
CA GLY A 305 15.70 -12.39 4.11
C GLY A 305 16.27 -11.33 3.15
N LEU A 306 15.58 -10.20 3.02
CA LEU A 306 16.10 -9.04 2.27
C LEU A 306 17.38 -8.46 2.89
N GLY A 307 17.46 -8.40 4.22
CA GLY A 307 18.68 -7.96 4.92
C GLY A 307 19.87 -8.90 4.72
N MET A 308 19.61 -10.21 4.57
CA MET A 308 20.65 -11.22 4.33
C MET A 308 21.23 -11.19 2.91
N GLN A 309 20.47 -10.73 1.91
CA GLN A 309 20.93 -10.66 0.52
C GLN A 309 21.81 -9.43 0.22
N ILE A 310 21.77 -8.40 1.06
CA ILE A 310 22.51 -7.14 0.85
C ILE A 310 23.84 -7.21 1.62
N THR A 311 24.92 -7.57 0.94
CA THR A 311 26.27 -7.50 1.53
C THR A 311 26.95 -6.16 1.24
N MET A 312 27.68 -5.60 2.21
CA MET A 312 28.45 -4.35 1.99
C MET A 312 29.51 -4.48 0.89
N ALA A 313 30.04 -5.70 0.69
CA ALA A 313 30.95 -6.01 -0.40
C ALA A 313 30.30 -5.84 -1.77
N SER A 314 29.06 -6.30 -1.92
CA SER A 314 28.28 -6.08 -3.14
C SER A 314 28.07 -4.57 -3.36
N ILE A 315 27.60 -3.81 -2.37
CA ILE A 315 27.38 -2.36 -2.53
C ILE A 315 28.65 -1.62 -3.01
N ARG A 316 29.84 -2.03 -2.54
CA ARG A 316 31.12 -1.45 -2.98
C ARG A 316 31.52 -1.85 -4.41
N GLN A 317 31.24 -3.07 -4.86
CA GLN A 317 31.61 -3.54 -6.20
C GLN A 317 30.78 -2.90 -7.33
N ALA A 318 29.57 -2.41 -7.04
CA ALA A 318 28.67 -1.81 -8.04
C ALA A 318 29.07 -0.40 -8.52
N GLY A 319 29.87 0.30 -7.71
CA GLY A 319 29.93 1.76 -7.74
C GLY A 319 28.62 2.39 -7.22
N GLY A 320 28.69 3.53 -6.54
CA GLY A 320 27.51 4.16 -5.92
C GLY A 320 26.48 4.74 -6.90
N GLN A 321 26.73 4.71 -8.21
CA GLN A 321 25.91 5.40 -9.20
C GLN A 321 24.48 4.85 -9.32
N PRO A 322 24.23 3.52 -9.39
CA PRO A 322 22.87 3.00 -9.44
C PRO A 322 22.06 3.36 -8.19
N LEU A 323 22.70 3.33 -7.02
CA LEU A 323 22.08 3.74 -5.76
C LEU A 323 21.69 5.23 -5.79
N VAL A 324 22.59 6.10 -6.26
CA VAL A 324 22.33 7.54 -6.40
C VAL A 324 21.20 7.80 -7.39
N ILE A 325 21.25 7.20 -8.58
CA ILE A 325 20.22 7.41 -9.62
C ILE A 325 18.86 6.88 -9.14
N GLY A 326 18.84 5.65 -8.62
CA GLY A 326 17.62 5.03 -8.10
C GLY A 326 17.01 5.83 -6.95
N SER A 327 17.84 6.32 -6.03
CA SER A 327 17.38 7.14 -4.91
C SER A 327 16.85 8.49 -5.36
N ILE A 328 17.53 9.18 -6.29
CA ILE A 328 17.10 10.51 -6.74
C ILE A 328 15.79 10.41 -7.53
N VAL A 329 15.69 9.46 -8.47
CA VAL A 329 14.42 9.25 -9.19
C VAL A 329 13.32 8.76 -8.24
N GLY A 330 13.67 7.94 -7.26
CA GLY A 330 12.77 7.54 -6.17
C GLY A 330 12.23 8.72 -5.37
N VAL A 331 13.09 9.66 -4.97
CA VAL A 331 12.70 10.89 -4.26
C VAL A 331 11.82 11.76 -5.16
N ILE A 332 12.21 11.98 -6.42
CA ILE A 332 11.40 12.76 -7.38
C ILE A 332 10.00 12.15 -7.51
N LYS A 333 9.90 10.82 -7.60
CA LYS A 333 8.63 10.11 -7.64
C LYS A 333 7.85 10.25 -6.34
N ALA A 334 8.49 10.09 -5.18
CA ALA A 334 7.85 10.20 -3.86
C ALA A 334 7.32 11.62 -3.61
N VAL A 335 8.11 12.65 -3.88
CA VAL A 335 7.74 14.05 -3.69
C VAL A 335 6.74 14.50 -4.75
N GLY A 336 6.96 14.14 -6.02
CA GLY A 336 6.03 14.47 -7.10
C GLY A 336 4.66 13.85 -6.88
N SER A 337 4.60 12.59 -6.45
CA SER A 337 3.32 11.93 -6.13
C SER A 337 2.67 12.53 -4.88
N LEU A 338 3.43 12.98 -3.88
CA LEU A 338 2.89 13.71 -2.74
C LEU A 338 2.17 14.99 -3.18
N ILE A 339 2.85 15.81 -4.00
CA ILE A 339 2.30 17.07 -4.50
C ILE A 339 1.00 16.81 -5.27
N ILE A 340 1.00 15.83 -6.18
CA ILE A 340 -0.18 15.50 -6.97
C ILE A 340 -1.32 14.98 -6.09
N VAL A 341 -1.04 14.14 -5.08
CA VAL A 341 -2.06 13.65 -4.15
C VAL A 341 -2.66 14.80 -3.35
N LEU A 342 -1.84 15.72 -2.84
CA LEU A 342 -2.33 16.88 -2.10
C LEU A 342 -3.18 17.82 -2.95
N LEU A 343 -2.88 17.93 -4.25
CA LEU A 343 -3.63 18.78 -5.19
C LEU A 343 -4.93 18.14 -5.70
N LEU A 344 -4.91 16.84 -6.01
CA LEU A 344 -5.99 16.18 -6.75
C LEU A 344 -6.86 15.25 -5.89
N VAL A 345 -6.32 14.72 -4.79
CA VAL A 345 -7.06 13.83 -3.90
C VAL A 345 -7.58 14.67 -2.74
N SER A 346 -8.66 15.42 -2.97
CA SER A 346 -9.42 16.02 -1.88
C SER A 346 -10.31 14.95 -1.26
N GLU A 347 -10.16 14.68 0.03
CA GLU A 347 -11.26 14.05 0.76
C GLU A 347 -12.38 15.09 0.82
N THR A 348 -13.41 14.93 -0.02
CA THR A 348 -14.67 15.63 0.17
C THR A 348 -15.20 15.21 1.53
N ILE A 349 -14.98 16.06 2.53
CA ILE A 349 -15.57 15.96 3.87
C ILE A 349 -17.08 16.07 3.75
#